data_AF-A0A218ZRW3-F1
#
_entry.id   AF-A0A218ZRW3-F1
#
_cell.length_a   1.000
_cell.length_b   1.000
_cell.length_c   1.000
_cell.angle_alpha   90.00
_cell.angle_beta   90.00
_cell.angle_gamma   90.00
#
_symmetry.space_group_name_H-M   'P 1'
#
loop_
_entity.id
_entity.type
_entity.pdbx_description
1 polymer ?
#
loop_
_entity_poly.entity_id
_entity_poly.type
_entity_poly.pdbx_seq_one_letter_code
_entity_poly.pdbx_strand_id
1 'polypeptide(L)'
;MGRIGIFTQDFKFYHDVIYQLREWELPFVSIEDPGQIPEDVPVVLSADGDDQLPRQIKSSNPVQAIRMALPRLLNRYDFNSIIIGIDPGPRPGIAVTADMILTEAYECPDTASVGKEVQEIADFYSYKNISIKIGNGDKPNRMAIMDALEKTNIGITIVDETNTSMPHKIHDNALSAARIAFIEGNYYPLAVPRKFNRKDVYDKEFVTIRKLVLSGQGNS
;
A
#
# COMPACT_ATOMS: atom_id res chain seq x y z
N MET A 1 15.54 -13.21 3.28
CA MET A 1 14.31 -12.61 2.72
C MET A 1 14.60 -12.07 1.33
N GLY A 2 13.63 -12.01 0.42
CA GLY A 2 13.86 -11.51 -0.95
C GLY A 2 13.98 -9.98 -1.05
N ARG A 3 14.52 -9.50 -2.18
CA ARG A 3 14.62 -8.08 -2.55
C ARG A 3 14.20 -7.84 -3.99
N ILE A 4 13.75 -6.64 -4.31
CA ILE A 4 13.30 -6.29 -5.65
C ILE A 4 14.50 -6.02 -6.57
N GLY A 5 14.57 -6.70 -7.70
CA GLY A 5 15.54 -6.42 -8.75
C GLY A 5 15.11 -5.23 -9.59
N ILE A 6 16.04 -4.43 -10.08
CA ILE A 6 15.78 -3.36 -11.03
C ILE A 6 16.67 -3.59 -12.24
N PHE A 7 16.08 -3.74 -13.41
CA PHE A 7 16.80 -3.82 -14.68
C PHE A 7 16.08 -2.97 -15.71
N THR A 8 16.69 -1.87 -16.16
CA THR A 8 16.07 -0.95 -17.13
C THR A 8 17.14 -0.15 -17.86
N GLN A 9 16.92 0.09 -19.15
CA GLN A 9 17.69 1.04 -19.95
C GLN A 9 17.10 2.46 -19.89
N ASP A 10 15.85 2.60 -19.43
CA ASP A 10 15.22 3.90 -19.15
C ASP A 10 15.75 4.48 -17.84
N PHE A 11 16.58 5.52 -17.96
CA PHE A 11 17.19 6.24 -16.85
C PHE A 11 16.16 6.96 -15.95
N LYS A 12 15.08 7.49 -16.53
CA LYS A 12 14.04 8.17 -15.76
C LYS A 12 13.28 7.15 -14.90
N PHE A 13 12.83 6.05 -15.51
CA PHE A 13 12.17 4.97 -14.80
C PHE A 13 13.05 4.40 -13.68
N TYR A 14 14.35 4.19 -13.95
CA TYR A 14 15.31 3.73 -12.95
C TYR A 14 15.34 4.62 -11.69
N HIS A 15 15.47 5.93 -11.89
CA HIS A 15 15.51 6.89 -10.80
C HIS A 15 14.19 6.97 -10.04
N ASP A 16 13.06 7.00 -10.76
CA ASP A 16 11.75 7.08 -10.14
C ASP A 16 11.43 5.80 -9.34
N VAL A 17 11.80 4.60 -9.84
CA VAL A 17 11.67 3.32 -9.11
C VAL A 17 12.52 3.31 -7.84
N ILE A 18 13.78 3.73 -7.91
CA ILE A 18 14.64 3.79 -6.72
C ILE A 18 14.05 4.75 -5.67
N TYR A 19 13.55 5.91 -6.10
CA TYR A 19 12.90 6.85 -5.20
C TYR A 19 11.70 6.20 -4.50
N GLN A 20 10.79 5.56 -5.26
CA GLN A 20 9.61 4.92 -4.69
C GLN A 20 9.97 3.74 -3.78
N LEU A 21 10.91 2.87 -4.15
CA LEU A 21 11.34 1.76 -3.31
C LEU A 21 11.93 2.22 -1.97
N ARG A 22 12.63 3.37 -1.97
CA ARG A 22 13.14 3.99 -0.73
C ARG A 22 12.02 4.58 0.11
N GLU A 23 11.04 5.26 -0.50
CA GLU A 23 9.88 5.80 0.22
C GLU A 23 9.09 4.68 0.91
N TRP A 24 8.90 3.56 0.21
CA TRP A 24 8.23 2.35 0.69
C TRP A 24 9.10 1.47 1.59
N GLU A 25 10.39 1.81 1.73
CA GLU A 25 11.38 1.07 2.52
C GLU A 25 11.48 -0.42 2.15
N LEU A 26 11.39 -0.71 0.85
CA LEU A 26 11.56 -2.05 0.31
C LEU A 26 13.03 -2.28 -0.07
N PRO A 27 13.60 -3.46 0.22
CA PRO A 27 14.96 -3.78 -0.19
C PRO A 27 15.00 -4.01 -1.70
N PHE A 28 16.06 -3.53 -2.33
CA PHE A 28 16.24 -3.66 -3.76
C PHE A 28 17.70 -3.81 -4.17
N VAL A 29 17.91 -4.19 -5.42
CA VAL A 29 19.21 -4.30 -6.07
C VAL A 29 19.11 -3.95 -7.54
N SER A 30 20.07 -3.19 -8.05
CA SER A 30 20.22 -2.97 -9.49
C SER A 30 20.90 -4.19 -10.11
N ILE A 31 20.31 -4.74 -11.16
CA ILE A 31 20.83 -5.90 -11.88
C ILE A 31 21.71 -5.37 -13.00
N GLU A 32 22.97 -5.80 -13.04
CA GLU A 32 23.93 -5.41 -14.07
C GLU A 32 23.89 -6.37 -15.27
N ASP A 33 23.78 -7.68 -15.00
CA ASP A 33 23.69 -8.73 -16.01
C ASP A 33 22.31 -9.41 -15.96
N PRO A 34 21.46 -9.27 -16.99
CA PRO A 34 20.15 -9.90 -17.06
C PRO A 34 20.21 -11.44 -17.05
N GLY A 35 21.36 -12.03 -17.40
CA GLY A 35 21.61 -13.48 -17.34
C GLY A 35 21.92 -13.99 -15.93
N GLN A 36 22.17 -13.11 -14.95
CA GLN A 36 22.61 -13.46 -13.60
C GLN A 36 21.72 -12.81 -12.52
N ILE A 37 20.40 -13.03 -12.62
CA ILE A 37 19.45 -12.54 -11.61
C ILE A 37 19.66 -13.33 -10.29
N PRO A 38 20.02 -12.67 -9.17
CA PRO A 38 20.24 -13.34 -7.89
C PRO A 38 19.06 -14.22 -7.43
N GLU A 39 19.35 -15.27 -6.67
CA GLU A 39 18.32 -16.18 -6.14
C GLU A 39 17.38 -15.47 -5.15
N ASP A 40 17.90 -14.50 -4.39
CA ASP A 40 17.13 -13.68 -3.46
C ASP A 40 16.29 -12.59 -4.15
N VAL A 41 16.25 -12.55 -5.48
CA VAL A 41 15.43 -11.63 -6.28
C VAL A 41 14.22 -12.35 -6.87
N PRO A 42 13.06 -12.38 -6.18
CA PRO A 42 11.87 -13.06 -6.69
C PRO A 42 11.20 -12.32 -7.85
N VAL A 43 11.51 -11.03 -8.06
CA VAL A 43 10.87 -10.16 -9.05
C VAL A 43 11.83 -9.06 -9.53
N VAL A 44 11.75 -8.73 -10.82
CA VAL A 44 12.54 -7.66 -11.44
C VAL A 44 11.60 -6.60 -12.01
N LEU A 45 11.86 -5.32 -11.71
CA LEU A 45 11.15 -4.19 -12.29
C LEU A 45 11.91 -3.63 -13.49
N SER A 46 11.17 -3.34 -14.56
CA SER A 46 11.68 -2.78 -15.81
C SER A 46 10.68 -1.82 -16.43
N ALA A 47 11.14 -0.95 -17.33
CA ALA A 47 10.27 -0.10 -18.13
C ALA A 47 9.61 -0.92 -19.26
N ASP A 48 8.50 -0.41 -19.81
CA ASP A 48 7.74 -1.09 -20.87
C ASP A 48 8.58 -1.41 -22.13
N GLY A 49 9.54 -0.54 -22.45
CA GLY A 49 10.41 -0.65 -23.62
C GLY A 49 11.63 -1.56 -23.47
N ASP A 50 11.90 -2.10 -22.27
CA ASP A 50 13.08 -2.93 -22.04
C ASP A 50 12.96 -4.33 -22.66
N ASP A 51 14.08 -5.03 -22.80
CA ASP A 51 14.10 -6.42 -23.25
C ASP A 51 13.40 -7.36 -22.24
N GLN A 52 12.93 -8.51 -22.73
CA GLN A 52 12.24 -9.49 -21.90
C GLN A 52 13.21 -10.21 -20.96
N LEU A 53 12.84 -10.29 -19.68
CA LEU A 53 13.58 -11.01 -18.64
C LEU A 53 12.73 -12.02 -17.87
N PRO A 54 13.36 -13.03 -17.23
CA PRO A 54 12.69 -13.86 -16.24
C PRO A 54 12.21 -13.03 -15.03
N ARG A 55 11.08 -13.41 -14.44
CA ARG A 55 10.53 -12.77 -13.21
C ARG A 55 10.23 -11.26 -13.36
N GLN A 56 10.13 -10.77 -14.59
CA GLN A 56 10.00 -9.35 -14.89
C GLN A 56 8.56 -8.84 -14.74
N ILE A 57 8.43 -7.63 -14.21
CA ILE A 57 7.25 -6.79 -14.26
C ILE A 57 7.63 -5.53 -15.00
N LYS A 58 6.92 -5.28 -16.11
CA LYS A 58 7.07 -4.05 -16.90
C LYS A 58 5.97 -3.07 -16.55
N SER A 59 6.35 -1.81 -16.41
CA SER A 59 5.41 -0.69 -16.31
C SER A 59 6.12 0.60 -16.66
N SER A 60 5.37 1.57 -17.18
CA SER A 60 5.82 2.97 -17.30
C SER A 60 5.64 3.77 -16.02
N ASN A 61 4.96 3.20 -15.00
CA ASN A 61 4.74 3.84 -13.70
C ASN A 61 5.39 3.01 -12.57
N PRO A 62 6.38 3.56 -11.86
CA PRO A 62 7.05 2.88 -10.75
C PRO A 62 6.14 2.38 -9.63
N VAL A 63 5.11 3.16 -9.25
CA VAL A 63 4.19 2.78 -8.18
C VAL A 63 3.37 1.56 -8.59
N GLN A 64 2.89 1.55 -9.84
CA GLN A 64 2.17 0.40 -10.41
C GLN A 64 3.07 -0.84 -10.44
N ALA A 65 4.33 -0.68 -10.87
CA ALA A 65 5.33 -1.74 -10.88
C ALA A 65 5.54 -2.35 -9.48
N ILE A 66 5.67 -1.50 -8.46
CA ILE A 66 5.84 -1.93 -7.07
C ILE A 66 4.61 -2.67 -6.56
N ARG A 67 3.39 -2.15 -6.78
CA ARG A 67 2.13 -2.82 -6.38
C ARG A 67 2.04 -4.24 -6.94
N MET A 68 2.36 -4.42 -8.23
CA MET A 68 2.37 -5.73 -8.89
C MET A 68 3.48 -6.66 -8.37
N ALA A 69 4.56 -6.11 -7.80
CA ALA A 69 5.71 -6.86 -7.29
C ALA A 69 5.53 -7.39 -5.86
N LEU A 70 4.67 -6.76 -5.05
CA LEU A 70 4.53 -7.08 -3.63
C LEU A 70 4.21 -8.57 -3.32
N PRO A 71 3.29 -9.25 -4.03
CA PRO A 71 3.04 -10.67 -3.78
C PRO A 71 4.31 -11.50 -3.96
N ARG A 72 5.04 -11.26 -5.06
CA ARG A 72 6.28 -11.98 -5.39
C ARG A 72 7.38 -11.72 -4.37
N LEU A 73 7.51 -10.48 -3.89
CA LEU A 73 8.45 -10.13 -2.81
C LEU A 73 8.17 -10.93 -1.52
N LEU A 74 6.90 -11.24 -1.26
CA LEU A 74 6.45 -12.07 -0.14
C LEU A 74 6.36 -13.57 -0.47
N ASN A 75 6.93 -14.01 -1.60
CA ASN A 75 6.86 -15.39 -2.09
C ASN A 75 5.43 -15.92 -2.28
N ARG A 76 4.54 -15.05 -2.77
CA ARG A 76 3.15 -15.37 -3.12
C ARG A 76 2.90 -15.09 -4.60
N TYR A 77 1.89 -15.75 -5.17
CA TYR A 77 1.45 -15.45 -6.53
C TYR A 77 0.54 -14.21 -6.55
N ASP A 78 -0.46 -14.20 -5.66
CA ASP A 78 -1.43 -13.13 -5.44
C ASP A 78 -1.69 -12.96 -3.93
N PHE A 79 -2.39 -11.88 -3.56
CA PHE A 79 -2.98 -11.74 -2.23
C PHE A 79 -4.37 -12.38 -2.18
N ASN A 80 -4.78 -12.90 -1.02
CA ASN A 80 -6.14 -13.43 -0.89
C ASN A 80 -7.18 -12.30 -0.76
N SER A 81 -6.81 -11.21 -0.10
CA SER A 81 -7.70 -10.06 0.10
C SER A 81 -6.94 -8.74 0.10
N ILE A 82 -7.49 -7.76 -0.61
CA ILE A 82 -7.16 -6.34 -0.48
C ILE A 82 -8.31 -5.64 0.25
N ILE A 83 -7.98 -4.86 1.29
CA ILE A 83 -8.95 -3.98 1.95
C ILE A 83 -8.41 -2.56 1.85
N ILE A 84 -9.23 -1.68 1.26
CA ILE A 84 -8.96 -0.25 1.19
C ILE A 84 -9.76 0.43 2.30
N GLY A 85 -9.06 0.95 3.32
CA GLY A 85 -9.66 1.81 4.33
C GLY A 85 -9.66 3.26 3.89
N ILE A 86 -10.76 3.96 4.13
CA ILE A 86 -10.93 5.37 3.75
C ILE A 86 -11.44 6.16 4.96
N ASP A 87 -10.68 7.16 5.38
CA ASP A 87 -11.09 8.13 6.39
C ASP A 87 -11.71 9.36 5.71
N PRO A 88 -13.01 9.64 5.90
CA PRO A 88 -13.67 10.78 5.30
C PRO A 88 -13.11 12.12 5.80
N GLY A 89 -12.95 13.07 4.89
CA GLY A 89 -12.54 14.44 5.18
C GLY A 89 -12.33 15.23 3.90
N PRO A 90 -12.00 16.53 3.99
CA PRO A 90 -11.71 17.35 2.80
C PRO A 90 -10.49 16.84 2.03
N ARG A 91 -9.55 16.18 2.73
CA ARG A 91 -8.42 15.42 2.17
C ARG A 91 -8.51 14.00 2.71
N PRO A 92 -9.27 13.11 2.07
CA PRO A 92 -9.52 11.77 2.59
C PRO A 92 -8.23 11.01 2.82
N GLY A 93 -8.14 10.29 3.93
CA GLY A 93 -7.08 9.31 4.12
C GLY A 93 -7.40 8.03 3.34
N ILE A 94 -6.40 7.45 2.69
CA ILE A 94 -6.46 6.12 2.10
C ILE A 94 -5.40 5.24 2.74
N ALA A 95 -5.77 4.02 3.10
CA ALA A 95 -4.84 2.97 3.46
C ALA A 95 -5.18 1.67 2.73
N VAL A 96 -4.16 0.96 2.26
CA VAL A 96 -4.31 -0.31 1.57
C VAL A 96 -3.69 -1.40 2.43
N THR A 97 -4.45 -2.46 2.62
CA THR A 97 -3.96 -3.68 3.27
C THR A 97 -4.06 -4.85 2.33
N ALA A 98 -3.06 -5.72 2.37
CA ALA A 98 -3.01 -6.94 1.62
C ALA A 98 -2.81 -8.12 2.58
N ASP A 99 -3.81 -8.98 2.71
CA ASP A 99 -3.85 -10.05 3.71
C ASP A 99 -3.55 -9.54 5.14
N MET A 100 -4.16 -8.42 5.53
CA MET A 100 -3.94 -7.72 6.81
C MET A 100 -2.50 -7.22 7.03
N ILE A 101 -1.76 -7.00 5.95
CA ILE A 101 -0.47 -6.32 5.95
C ILE A 101 -0.68 -4.92 5.40
N LEU A 102 -0.35 -3.88 6.17
CA LEU A 102 -0.42 -2.50 5.68
C LEU A 102 0.68 -2.28 4.62
N THR A 103 0.26 -1.98 3.40
CA THR A 103 1.15 -1.74 2.26
C THR A 103 1.31 -0.26 1.93
N GLU A 104 0.22 0.50 2.00
CA GLU A 104 0.19 1.92 1.67
C GLU A 104 -0.69 2.69 2.68
N ALA A 105 -0.32 3.93 2.97
CA ALA A 105 -1.15 4.88 3.71
C ALA A 105 -0.79 6.32 3.31
N TYR A 106 -1.75 7.08 2.79
CA TYR A 106 -1.54 8.45 2.32
C TYR A 106 -2.85 9.27 2.31
N GLU A 107 -2.74 10.58 2.11
CA GLU A 107 -3.90 11.46 1.95
C GLU A 107 -4.14 11.77 0.48
N CYS A 108 -5.39 11.64 0.04
CA CYS A 108 -5.82 12.15 -1.24
C CYS A 108 -5.79 13.70 -1.27
N PRO A 109 -5.69 14.29 -2.47
CA PRO A 109 -5.84 15.73 -2.64
C PRO A 109 -7.25 16.21 -2.25
N ASP A 110 -8.28 15.44 -2.60
CA ASP A 110 -9.70 15.72 -2.38
C ASP A 110 -10.57 14.46 -2.49
N THR A 111 -11.87 14.59 -2.22
CA THR A 111 -12.86 13.51 -2.30
C THR A 111 -13.10 13.01 -3.73
N ALA A 112 -13.00 13.88 -4.74
CA ALA A 112 -13.21 13.52 -6.14
C ALA A 112 -12.11 12.59 -6.68
N SER A 113 -10.89 12.72 -6.15
CA SER A 113 -9.74 11.90 -6.53
C SER A 113 -9.83 10.44 -6.03
N VAL A 114 -10.63 10.17 -5.00
CA VAL A 114 -10.69 8.85 -4.34
C VAL A 114 -11.09 7.74 -5.31
N GLY A 115 -12.06 7.98 -6.19
CA GLY A 115 -12.49 6.99 -7.18
C GLY A 115 -11.35 6.55 -8.11
N LYS A 116 -10.51 7.50 -8.56
CA LYS A 116 -9.35 7.21 -9.40
C LYS A 116 -8.30 6.42 -8.62
N GLU A 117 -7.98 6.84 -7.40
CA GLU A 117 -6.99 6.15 -6.54
C GLU A 117 -7.40 4.70 -6.27
N VAL A 118 -8.67 4.48 -5.92
CA VAL A 118 -9.21 3.13 -5.70
C VAL A 118 -9.14 2.28 -6.97
N GLN A 119 -9.46 2.85 -8.13
CA GLN A 119 -9.32 2.14 -9.40
C GLN A 119 -7.86 1.78 -9.68
N GLU A 120 -6.92 2.70 -9.48
CA GLU A 120 -5.48 2.41 -9.64
C GLU A 120 -4.98 1.35 -8.64
N ILE A 121 -5.53 1.26 -7.44
CA ILE A 121 -5.21 0.17 -6.51
C ILE A 121 -5.78 -1.15 -7.06
N ALA A 122 -7.03 -1.16 -7.50
CA ALA A 122 -7.72 -2.33 -8.02
C ALA A 122 -7.09 -2.87 -9.31
N ASP A 123 -6.51 -2.01 -10.15
CA ASP A 123 -5.91 -2.40 -11.42
C ASP A 123 -4.49 -2.98 -11.27
N PHE A 124 -3.73 -2.55 -10.25
CA PHE A 124 -2.30 -2.86 -10.14
C PHE A 124 -1.89 -3.72 -8.94
N TYR A 125 -2.80 -3.99 -8.00
CA TYR A 125 -2.60 -5.10 -7.06
C TYR A 125 -3.07 -6.41 -7.68
N SER A 126 -2.36 -7.51 -7.39
CA SER A 126 -2.82 -8.85 -7.71
C SER A 126 -3.51 -9.46 -6.49
N TYR A 127 -4.81 -9.78 -6.62
CA TYR A 127 -5.64 -10.25 -5.53
C TYR A 127 -6.78 -11.16 -5.99
N LYS A 128 -7.33 -11.93 -5.04
CA LYS A 128 -8.55 -12.72 -5.26
C LYS A 128 -9.82 -11.96 -4.89
N ASN A 129 -9.77 -11.16 -3.82
CA ASN A 129 -10.90 -10.37 -3.34
C ASN A 129 -10.44 -8.94 -3.01
N ILE A 130 -11.34 -7.98 -3.22
CA ILE A 130 -11.13 -6.58 -2.86
C ILE A 130 -12.39 -6.01 -2.21
N SER A 131 -12.21 -5.17 -1.19
CA SER A 131 -13.30 -4.47 -0.52
C SER A 131 -12.86 -3.10 -0.01
N ILE A 132 -13.84 -2.23 0.23
CA ILE A 132 -13.63 -0.88 0.75
C ILE A 132 -14.32 -0.76 2.10
N LYS A 133 -13.62 -0.18 3.07
CA LYS A 133 -14.17 0.23 4.36
C LYS A 133 -14.10 1.74 4.47
N ILE A 134 -15.21 2.39 4.81
CA ILE A 134 -15.28 3.85 4.95
C ILE A 134 -15.72 4.19 6.36
N GLY A 135 -15.03 5.13 6.98
CA GLY A 135 -15.40 5.67 8.28
C GLY A 135 -16.81 6.24 8.33
N ASN A 136 -17.49 6.10 9.47
CA ASN A 136 -18.81 6.70 9.70
C ASN A 136 -18.73 8.21 10.06
N GLY A 137 -17.52 8.76 10.18
CA GLY A 137 -17.28 10.19 10.33
C GLY A 137 -17.70 11.03 9.12
N ASP A 138 -17.73 12.36 9.30
CA ASP A 138 -17.88 13.39 8.27
C ASP A 138 -18.86 13.03 7.13
N LYS A 139 -20.16 13.06 7.47
CA LYS A 139 -21.24 12.65 6.55
C LYS A 139 -21.19 13.34 5.17
N PRO A 140 -20.95 14.67 5.05
CA PRO A 140 -20.84 15.31 3.74
C PRO A 140 -19.70 14.75 2.89
N ASN A 141 -18.50 14.64 3.43
CA ASN A 141 -17.35 14.12 2.67
C ASN A 141 -17.51 12.63 2.37
N ARG A 142 -18.07 11.85 3.29
CA ARG A 142 -18.40 10.44 3.05
C ARG A 142 -19.34 10.25 1.87
N MET A 143 -20.40 11.06 1.77
CA MET A 143 -21.32 10.98 0.62
C MET A 143 -20.60 11.28 -0.69
N ALA A 144 -19.78 12.34 -0.74
CA ALA A 144 -18.99 12.66 -1.92
C ALA A 144 -18.01 11.53 -2.31
N ILE A 145 -17.40 10.87 -1.33
CA ILE A 145 -16.55 9.71 -1.55
C ILE A 145 -17.36 8.54 -2.11
N MET A 146 -18.54 8.25 -1.56
CA MET A 146 -19.42 7.18 -2.07
C MET A 146 -19.80 7.42 -3.53
N ASP A 147 -20.16 8.66 -3.88
CA ASP A 147 -20.47 9.05 -5.26
C ASP A 147 -19.24 8.86 -6.18
N ALA A 148 -18.04 9.22 -5.71
CA ALA A 148 -16.80 9.01 -6.47
C ALA A 148 -16.47 7.52 -6.68
N LEU A 149 -16.91 6.65 -5.77
CA LEU A 149 -16.65 5.20 -5.82
C LEU A 149 -17.69 4.41 -6.61
N GLU A 150 -18.83 5.01 -6.98
CA GLU A 150 -19.96 4.33 -7.63
C GLU A 150 -19.53 3.50 -8.86
N LYS A 151 -18.55 4.00 -9.62
CA LYS A 151 -18.07 3.35 -10.86
C LYS A 151 -17.06 2.23 -10.65
N THR A 152 -16.51 2.07 -9.44
CA THR A 152 -15.49 1.05 -9.15
C THR A 152 -16.07 -0.36 -9.06
N ASN A 153 -17.37 -0.48 -8.77
CA ASN A 153 -18.08 -1.75 -8.56
C ASN A 153 -17.44 -2.66 -7.48
N ILE A 154 -16.76 -2.06 -6.50
CA ILE A 154 -16.16 -2.74 -5.34
C ILE A 154 -17.12 -2.66 -4.15
N GLY A 155 -17.22 -3.74 -3.36
CA GLY A 155 -18.08 -3.77 -2.17
C GLY A 155 -17.63 -2.78 -1.10
N ILE A 156 -18.56 -1.92 -0.64
CA ILE A 156 -18.31 -0.88 0.37
C ILE A 156 -18.99 -1.25 1.68
N THR A 157 -18.25 -1.13 2.79
CA THR A 157 -18.77 -1.26 4.16
C THR A 157 -18.53 0.04 4.93
N ILE A 158 -19.56 0.58 5.58
CA ILE A 158 -19.39 1.71 6.50
C ILE A 158 -19.03 1.17 7.89
N VAL A 159 -17.97 1.68 8.50
CA VAL A 159 -17.48 1.23 9.82
C VAL A 159 -17.58 2.34 10.86
N ASP A 160 -17.93 1.99 12.09
CA ASP A 160 -18.05 2.94 13.20
C ASP A 160 -16.73 3.07 13.97
N GLU A 161 -16.21 4.28 14.05
CA GLU A 161 -14.95 4.66 14.69
C GLU A 161 -15.13 5.33 16.05
N THR A 162 -16.36 5.42 16.56
CA THR A 162 -16.63 6.06 17.86
C THR A 162 -15.87 5.44 19.03
N ASN A 163 -15.43 4.18 18.93
CA ASN A 163 -14.56 3.52 19.91
C ASN A 163 -13.06 3.58 19.57
N THR A 164 -12.67 4.09 18.40
CA THR A 164 -11.26 4.18 17.95
C THR A 164 -10.68 5.59 18.06
N SER A 165 -11.53 6.59 18.32
CA SER A 165 -11.17 8.00 18.49
C SER A 165 -10.57 8.30 19.87
N MET A 166 -9.35 7.81 20.11
CA MET A 166 -8.52 8.38 21.17
C MET A 166 -8.14 9.81 20.78
N PRO A 167 -8.13 10.79 21.70
CA PRO A 167 -7.78 12.17 21.40
C PRO A 167 -6.28 12.27 21.13
N HIS A 168 -5.88 11.93 19.90
CA HIS A 168 -4.55 12.18 19.40
C HIS A 168 -4.53 13.60 18.82
N LYS A 169 -3.55 14.41 19.23
CA LYS A 169 -3.32 15.76 18.66
C LYS A 169 -2.93 15.74 17.18
N ILE A 170 -2.73 14.57 16.59
CA ILE A 170 -2.37 14.39 15.20
C ILE A 170 -3.63 13.87 14.49
N HIS A 171 -4.36 14.78 13.84
CA HIS A 171 -5.32 14.40 12.80
C HIS A 171 -4.50 13.94 11.59
N ASP A 172 -4.18 12.65 11.55
CA ASP A 172 -3.54 12.02 10.40
C ASP A 172 -4.57 11.11 9.74
N ASN A 173 -5.18 11.61 8.66
CA ASN A 173 -6.28 10.90 8.02
C ASN A 173 -5.80 9.55 7.44
N ALA A 174 -4.53 9.46 7.02
CA ALA A 174 -3.95 8.20 6.55
C ALA A 174 -3.84 7.14 7.67
N LEU A 175 -3.52 7.56 8.90
CA LEU A 175 -3.49 6.66 10.05
C LEU A 175 -4.89 6.21 10.45
N SER A 176 -5.87 7.12 10.44
CA SER A 176 -7.28 6.76 10.64
C SER A 176 -7.75 5.77 9.58
N ALA A 177 -7.42 6.01 8.31
CA ALA A 177 -7.72 5.10 7.21
C ALA A 177 -7.11 3.71 7.40
N ALA A 178 -5.88 3.64 7.91
CA ALA A 178 -5.26 2.35 8.27
C ALA A 178 -6.08 1.65 9.36
N ARG A 179 -6.46 2.34 10.44
CA ARG A 179 -7.31 1.75 11.49
C ARG A 179 -8.63 1.24 10.91
N ILE A 180 -9.29 2.03 10.07
CA ILE A 180 -10.53 1.68 9.36
C ILE A 180 -10.37 0.38 8.56
N ALA A 181 -9.27 0.23 7.81
CA ALA A 181 -9.01 -0.99 7.04
C ALA A 181 -8.96 -2.25 7.92
N PHE A 182 -8.33 -2.13 9.11
CA PHE A 182 -8.10 -3.22 10.06
C PHE A 182 -9.28 -3.53 10.99
N ILE A 183 -10.39 -2.78 10.95
CA ILE A 183 -11.56 -3.06 11.80
C ILE A 183 -12.18 -4.41 11.40
N GLU A 184 -12.00 -5.42 12.26
CA GLU A 184 -12.73 -6.69 12.29
C GLU A 184 -13.31 -6.86 13.70
N GLY A 185 -14.58 -6.49 13.92
CA GLY A 185 -15.14 -6.45 15.27
C GLY A 185 -14.52 -5.33 16.15
N ASN A 186 -14.33 -5.58 17.45
CA ASN A 186 -13.83 -4.57 18.40
C ASN A 186 -12.32 -4.36 18.26
N TYR A 187 -11.92 -3.30 17.54
CA TYR A 187 -10.55 -2.78 17.52
C TYR A 187 -10.22 -2.12 18.87
N TYR A 188 -9.16 -2.58 19.54
CA TYR A 188 -8.58 -1.90 20.70
C TYR A 188 -7.30 -1.19 20.26
N PRO A 189 -7.30 0.16 20.11
CA PRO A 189 -6.08 0.86 19.76
C PRO A 189 -5.03 0.63 20.86
N LEU A 190 -3.85 0.16 20.47
CA LEU A 190 -2.69 0.17 21.36
C LEU A 190 -2.33 1.63 21.65
N ALA A 191 -2.21 2.00 22.93
CA ALA A 191 -1.87 3.36 23.32
C ALA A 191 -0.45 3.71 22.81
N VAL A 192 -0.37 4.53 21.76
CA VAL A 192 0.92 4.99 21.23
C VAL A 192 1.41 6.21 22.03
N PRO A 193 2.64 6.20 22.58
CA PRO A 193 3.21 7.35 23.30
C PRO A 193 3.30 8.65 22.47
N ARG A 194 3.42 9.80 23.15
CA ARG A 194 3.15 11.15 22.61
C ARG A 194 4.16 11.75 21.60
N LYS A 195 5.24 11.07 21.20
CA LYS A 195 6.23 11.60 20.24
C LYS A 195 6.80 10.48 19.36
N PHE A 196 6.35 10.39 18.10
CA PHE A 196 6.93 9.46 17.10
C PHE A 196 6.93 10.06 15.70
N ASN A 197 7.83 9.54 14.86
CA ASN A 197 7.77 9.72 13.42
C ASN A 197 6.58 8.91 12.86
N ARG A 198 5.86 9.44 11.86
CA ARG A 198 4.73 8.77 11.18
C ARG A 198 5.07 7.32 10.82
N LYS A 199 6.26 7.08 10.30
CA LYS A 199 6.77 5.75 9.92
C LYS A 199 6.82 4.75 11.08
N ASP A 200 7.10 5.21 12.30
CA ASP A 200 7.17 4.35 13.48
C ASP A 200 5.80 4.06 14.09
N VAL A 201 4.80 4.91 13.85
CA VAL A 201 3.44 4.71 14.38
C VAL A 201 2.79 3.52 13.69
N TYR A 202 2.94 3.41 12.37
CA TYR A 202 2.40 2.29 11.60
C TYR A 202 3.00 0.94 12.03
N ASP A 203 4.32 0.83 12.19
CA ASP A 203 4.99 -0.41 12.59
C ASP A 203 4.67 -0.89 14.02
N LYS A 204 4.13 0.01 14.84
CA LYS A 204 3.67 -0.25 16.20
C LYS A 204 2.23 -0.71 16.27
N GLU A 205 1.34 -0.11 15.48
CA GLU A 205 -0.08 -0.45 15.46
C GLU A 205 -0.39 -1.62 14.53
N PHE A 206 0.38 -1.80 13.44
CA PHE A 206 0.08 -2.75 12.38
C PHE A 206 1.27 -3.64 12.03
N VAL A 207 0.96 -4.77 11.39
CA VAL A 207 1.94 -5.51 10.59
C VAL A 207 2.07 -4.78 9.26
N THR A 208 3.25 -4.23 8.97
CA THR A 208 3.53 -3.49 7.73
C THR A 208 4.40 -4.32 6.80
N ILE A 209 4.35 -4.00 5.50
CA ILE A 209 5.21 -4.64 4.50
C ILE A 209 6.70 -4.48 4.86
N ARG A 210 7.08 -3.28 5.32
CA ARG A 210 8.42 -2.95 5.82
C ARG A 210 8.86 -3.91 6.92
N LYS A 211 8.05 -4.05 7.99
CA LYS A 211 8.37 -4.89 9.14
C LYS A 211 8.52 -6.35 8.76
N LEU A 212 7.64 -6.86 7.89
CA LEU A 212 7.76 -8.22 7.38
C LEU A 212 9.08 -8.41 6.65
N VAL A 213 9.40 -7.55 5.69
CA VAL A 213 10.60 -7.70 4.88
C VAL A 213 11.89 -7.54 5.70
N LEU A 214 11.92 -6.62 6.68
CA LEU A 214 13.06 -6.45 7.60
C LEU A 214 13.20 -7.59 8.61
N SER A 215 12.10 -8.15 9.13
CA SER A 215 12.15 -9.24 10.12
C SER A 215 12.78 -10.53 9.58
N GLY A 216 12.70 -10.77 8.27
CA GLY A 216 13.40 -11.87 7.62
C GLY A 216 14.87 -11.60 7.28
N GLN A 217 15.43 -10.46 7.71
CA GLN A 217 16.86 -10.17 7.66
C GLN A 217 17.59 -10.48 8.98
N GLY A 218 16.86 -10.82 10.06
CA GLY A 218 17.40 -10.97 11.41
C GLY A 218 17.79 -12.39 11.87
N ASN A 219 17.74 -13.40 11.00
CA ASN A 219 18.16 -14.77 11.31
C ASN A 219 19.21 -15.25 10.29
N SER A 220 20.37 -14.58 10.28
CA SER A 220 21.58 -15.00 9.59
C SER A 220 22.73 -15.09 10.59
#